data_AF-A0A841GV95-F1
#
_entry.id   AF-A0A841GV95-F1
#
_cell.length_a   1.000
_cell.length_b   1.000
_cell.length_c   1.000
_cell.angle_alpha   90.00
_cell.angle_beta   90.00
_cell.angle_gamma   90.00
#
_symmetry.space_group_name_H-M   'P 1'
#
loop_
_entity.id
_entity.type
_entity.pdbx_description
1 polymer ?
#
loop_
_entity_poly.entity_id
_entity_poly.type
_entity_poly.pdbx_seq_one_letter_code
_entity_poly.pdbx_strand_id
1 'polypeptide(L)'
;MAELEHYLRPLYDYWYYSLIAGIFLLFAAKFVEKLSVAIFGFIIGINMLFPAIVARVPQIKEWLSNPTYYQISMVVFGVIAAAVLYAIYKSITFIFGFLIVGALGYYLANFIIGYFGITLSFEPLYLYAGVAIVLGILGGIVTYKKSAEVIGILSILVGAGTISAVIIGFILRGNFSKVNEPLFSSIAIVIFLILVVLGFVINFKKKKE
;
A
#
# COMPACT_ATOMS: atom_id res chain seq x y z
N MET A 1 18.98 18.61 3.89
CA MET A 1 19.96 18.63 2.76
C MET A 1 20.65 17.29 2.60
N ALA A 2 21.27 16.74 3.65
CA ALA A 2 21.72 15.34 3.66
C ALA A 2 20.57 14.31 3.53
N GLU A 3 19.36 14.68 3.97
CA GLU A 3 18.24 13.74 4.02
C GLU A 3 17.73 13.31 2.64
N LEU A 4 17.57 14.22 1.67
CA LEU A 4 17.07 13.82 0.35
C LEU A 4 18.06 12.92 -0.39
N GLU A 5 19.35 13.25 -0.32
CA GLU A 5 20.41 12.38 -0.84
C GLU A 5 20.40 11.01 -0.15
N HIS A 6 20.21 10.97 1.17
CA HIS A 6 20.12 9.72 1.94
C HIS A 6 18.98 8.80 1.45
N TYR A 7 17.86 9.36 1.00
CA TYR A 7 16.74 8.58 0.47
C TYR A 7 16.91 8.20 -1.01
N LEU A 8 17.50 9.07 -1.84
CA LEU A 8 17.63 8.84 -3.29
C LEU A 8 18.81 7.93 -3.66
N ARG A 9 19.89 7.99 -2.88
CA ARG A 9 21.13 7.28 -3.18
C ARG A 9 20.98 5.76 -3.20
N PRO A 10 20.29 5.12 -2.23
CA PRO A 10 20.02 3.68 -2.30
C PRO A 10 19.24 3.27 -3.55
N LEU A 11 18.31 4.12 -4.02
CA LEU A 11 17.52 3.81 -5.22
C LEU A 11 18.42 3.72 -6.47
N TYR A 12 19.45 4.56 -6.55
CA TYR A 12 20.42 4.56 -7.64
C TYR A 12 21.51 3.50 -7.48
N ASP A 13 22.05 3.32 -6.28
CA ASP A 13 23.08 2.30 -6.02
C ASP A 13 22.54 0.89 -6.35
N TYR A 14 21.25 0.66 -6.07
CA TYR A 14 20.52 -0.57 -6.42
C TYR A 14 19.59 -0.37 -7.62
N TRP A 15 19.97 0.44 -8.61
CA TRP A 15 19.11 0.85 -9.73
C TRP A 15 18.44 -0.33 -10.45
N TYR A 16 19.11 -1.48 -10.57
CA TYR A 16 18.54 -2.66 -11.25
C TYR A 16 17.28 -3.16 -10.53
N TYR A 17 17.33 -3.28 -9.20
CA TYR A 17 16.18 -3.68 -8.39
C TYR A 17 15.13 -2.57 -8.32
N SER A 18 15.58 -1.32 -8.15
CA SER A 18 14.71 -0.14 -8.09
C SER A 18 13.91 0.06 -9.38
N LEU A 19 14.51 -0.16 -10.56
CA LEU A 19 13.80 -0.08 -11.82
C LEU A 19 12.79 -1.21 -11.97
N ILE A 20 13.15 -2.45 -11.66
CA ILE A 20 12.22 -3.58 -11.74
C ILE A 20 11.01 -3.33 -10.84
N ALA A 21 11.26 -2.95 -9.58
CA ALA A 21 10.21 -2.62 -8.64
C ALA A 21 9.39 -1.40 -9.10
N GLY A 22 10.05 -0.34 -9.55
CA GLY A 22 9.41 0.89 -10.02
C GLY A 22 8.53 0.65 -11.25
N ILE A 23 9.00 -0.11 -12.23
CA ILE A 23 8.24 -0.50 -13.42
C ILE A 23 7.05 -1.38 -13.01
N PHE A 24 7.27 -2.36 -12.15
CA PHE A 24 6.17 -3.20 -11.65
C PHE A 24 5.10 -2.36 -10.95
N LEU A 25 5.50 -1.46 -10.04
CA LEU A 25 4.57 -0.58 -9.32
C LEU A 25 3.85 0.40 -10.25
N LEU A 26 4.52 0.89 -11.30
CA LEU A 26 3.95 1.83 -12.26
C LEU A 26 2.96 1.17 -13.22
N PHE A 27 3.31 0.02 -13.79
CA PHE A 27 2.53 -0.62 -14.88
C PHE A 27 1.58 -1.71 -14.39
N ALA A 28 1.87 -2.34 -13.24
CA ALA A 28 1.04 -3.39 -12.64
C ALA A 28 0.38 -2.94 -11.33
N ALA A 29 0.23 -1.63 -11.13
CA ALA A 29 -0.32 -1.00 -9.92
C ALA A 29 -1.64 -1.63 -9.44
N LYS A 30 -2.54 -1.97 -10.38
CA LYS A 30 -3.82 -2.63 -10.11
C LYS A 30 -3.71 -4.01 -9.47
N PHE A 31 -2.57 -4.68 -9.66
CA PHE A 31 -2.32 -6.01 -9.13
C PHE A 31 -1.52 -5.98 -7.83
N VAL A 32 -0.93 -4.84 -7.47
CA VAL A 32 -0.05 -4.72 -6.29
C VAL A 32 -0.76 -5.18 -5.03
N GLU A 33 -2.01 -4.74 -4.78
CA GLU A 33 -2.77 -5.20 -3.61
C GLU A 33 -2.84 -6.72 -3.54
N LYS A 34 -3.33 -7.36 -4.60
CA LYS A 34 -3.57 -8.80 -4.63
C LYS A 34 -2.25 -9.58 -4.56
N LEU A 35 -1.24 -9.13 -5.30
CA LEU A 35 0.05 -9.79 -5.35
C LEU A 35 0.80 -9.66 -4.03
N SER A 36 0.83 -8.48 -3.43
CA SER A 36 1.44 -8.27 -2.12
C SER A 36 0.79 -9.14 -1.07
N VAL A 37 -0.54 -9.13 -0.97
CA VAL A 37 -1.25 -9.95 0.03
C VAL A 37 -1.05 -11.45 -0.23
N ALA A 38 -1.03 -11.88 -1.50
CA ALA A 38 -0.77 -13.27 -1.84
C ALA A 38 0.65 -13.72 -1.49
N ILE A 39 1.66 -12.93 -1.86
CA ILE A 39 3.07 -13.22 -1.56
C ILE A 39 3.30 -13.22 -0.06
N PHE A 40 2.87 -12.18 0.66
CA PHE A 40 3.04 -12.10 2.11
C PHE A 40 2.29 -13.23 2.82
N GLY A 41 1.04 -13.49 2.43
CA GLY A 41 0.26 -14.58 3.01
C GLY A 41 0.85 -15.95 2.74
N PHE A 42 1.43 -16.16 1.56
CA PHE A 42 2.14 -17.38 1.22
C PHE A 42 3.42 -17.54 2.06
N ILE A 43 4.26 -16.51 2.13
CA ILE A 43 5.51 -16.51 2.90
C ILE A 43 5.23 -16.75 4.38
N ILE A 44 4.25 -16.07 4.97
CA ILE A 44 3.83 -16.27 6.36
C ILE A 44 3.27 -17.69 6.53
N GLY A 45 2.48 -18.16 5.57
CA GLY A 45 1.92 -19.50 5.53
C GLY A 45 2.98 -20.59 5.63
N ILE A 46 4.00 -20.55 4.77
CA ILE A 46 5.03 -21.60 4.69
C ILE A 46 6.08 -21.50 5.80
N ASN A 47 6.45 -20.29 6.23
CA ASN A 47 7.58 -20.09 7.16
C ASN A 47 7.16 -19.99 8.63
N MET A 48 5.92 -19.57 8.91
CA MET A 48 5.44 -19.38 10.29
C MET A 48 4.28 -20.31 10.63
N LEU A 49 3.19 -20.26 9.86
CA LEU A 49 1.96 -20.96 10.23
C LEU A 49 2.10 -22.48 10.06
N PHE A 50 2.61 -22.94 8.92
CA PHE A 50 2.75 -24.37 8.64
C PHE A 50 3.69 -25.07 9.63
N PRO A 51 4.92 -24.58 9.90
CA PRO A 51 5.79 -25.20 10.89
C PRO A 51 5.18 -25.19 12.30
N ALA A 52 4.48 -24.11 12.68
CA ALA A 52 3.82 -24.03 13.98
C ALA A 52 2.70 -25.07 14.15
N ILE A 53 1.94 -25.36 13.09
CA ILE A 53 0.90 -26.39 13.10
C ILE A 53 1.51 -27.79 13.17
N VAL A 54 2.52 -28.07 12.34
CA VAL A 54 3.20 -29.38 12.35
C VAL A 54 3.84 -29.66 13.70
N ALA A 55 4.41 -28.64 14.36
CA ALA A 55 5.02 -28.79 15.68
C ALA A 55 4.00 -29.07 16.80
N ARG A 56 2.76 -28.57 16.66
CA ARG A 56 1.72 -28.68 17.70
C ARG A 56 0.76 -29.85 17.52
N VAL A 57 0.66 -30.42 16.32
CA VAL A 57 -0.28 -31.51 16.01
C VAL A 57 0.51 -32.79 15.66
N PRO A 58 0.64 -33.75 16.59
CA PRO A 58 1.44 -34.97 16.39
C PRO A 58 1.00 -35.80 15.19
N GLN A 59 -0.31 -35.87 14.95
CA GLN A 59 -0.92 -36.61 13.83
C GLN A 59 -0.46 -36.09 12.47
N ILE A 60 -0.35 -34.77 12.32
CA ILE A 60 0.10 -34.12 11.09
C ILE A 60 1.60 -34.39 10.88
N LYS A 61 2.39 -34.39 11.96
CA LYS A 61 3.83 -34.68 11.92
C LYS A 61 4.11 -36.12 11.44
N GLU A 62 3.33 -37.08 11.91
CA GLU A 62 3.47 -38.49 11.47
C GLU A 62 3.07 -38.68 10.00
N TRP A 63 1.99 -38.04 9.55
CA TRP A 63 1.52 -38.11 8.16
C TRP A 63 2.47 -37.42 7.16
N LEU A 64 3.23 -36.42 7.61
CA LEU A 64 4.19 -35.67 6.81
C LEU A 64 5.64 -36.11 7.04
N SER A 65 5.85 -37.32 7.53
CA SER A 65 7.17 -37.93 7.73
C SER A 65 7.96 -38.11 6.41
N ASN A 66 7.26 -38.22 5.28
CA ASN A 66 7.88 -38.27 3.96
C ASN A 66 8.18 -36.85 3.44
N PRO A 67 9.43 -36.55 3.04
CA PRO A 67 9.87 -35.22 2.61
C PRO A 67 9.07 -34.64 1.43
N THR A 68 8.66 -35.47 0.48
CA THR A 68 7.90 -35.02 -0.69
C THR A 68 6.50 -34.57 -0.30
N TYR A 69 5.80 -35.34 0.54
CA TYR A 69 4.48 -34.96 1.04
C TYR A 69 4.55 -33.74 1.97
N TYR A 70 5.63 -33.58 2.73
CA TYR A 70 5.87 -32.40 3.54
C TYR A 70 5.98 -31.13 2.69
N GLN A 71 6.78 -31.15 1.63
CA GLN A 71 6.96 -30.00 0.73
C GLN A 71 5.65 -29.65 -0.01
N ILE A 72 4.95 -30.64 -0.54
CA ILE A 72 3.65 -30.41 -1.22
C ILE A 72 2.64 -29.81 -0.22
N SER A 73 2.53 -30.38 0.97
CA SER A 73 1.60 -29.89 2.00
C SER A 73 1.95 -28.48 2.45
N MET A 74 3.23 -28.16 2.57
CA MET A 74 3.70 -26.81 2.88
C MET A 74 3.24 -25.81 1.82
N VAL A 75 3.43 -26.12 0.53
CA VAL A 75 3.01 -25.24 -0.58
C VAL A 75 1.50 -25.07 -0.60
N VAL A 76 0.73 -26.16 -0.48
CA VAL A 76 -0.73 -26.11 -0.41
C VAL A 76 -1.21 -25.26 0.77
N PHE A 77 -0.60 -25.45 1.95
CA PHE A 77 -0.92 -24.66 3.12
C PHE A 77 -0.59 -23.18 2.93
N GLY A 78 0.53 -22.86 2.28
CA GLY A 78 0.88 -21.50 1.90
C GLY A 78 -0.19 -20.83 1.03
N VAL A 79 -0.72 -21.54 0.04
CA VAL A 79 -1.80 -21.02 -0.83
C VAL A 79 -3.09 -20.78 -0.03
N ILE A 80 -3.45 -21.70 0.88
CA ILE A 80 -4.61 -21.54 1.76
C ILE A 80 -4.43 -20.33 2.68
N ALA A 81 -3.26 -20.20 3.30
CA ALA A 81 -2.92 -19.07 4.17
C ALA A 81 -3.00 -17.73 3.42
N ALA A 82 -2.52 -17.68 2.18
CA ALA A 82 -2.66 -16.50 1.32
C ALA A 82 -4.12 -16.11 1.06
N ALA A 83 -4.97 -17.08 0.76
CA ALA A 83 -6.41 -16.85 0.54
C ALA A 83 -7.10 -16.34 1.82
N VAL A 84 -6.79 -16.93 2.98
CA VAL A 84 -7.31 -16.49 4.28
C VAL A 84 -6.83 -15.07 4.62
N LEU A 85 -5.53 -14.79 4.42
CA LEU A 85 -4.99 -13.46 4.67
C LEU A 85 -5.64 -12.40 3.76
N TYR A 86 -5.95 -12.74 2.51
CA TYR A 86 -6.69 -11.86 1.61
C TYR A 86 -8.10 -11.52 2.14
N ALA A 87 -8.81 -12.49 2.71
CA ALA A 87 -10.09 -12.24 3.36
C ALA A 87 -9.95 -11.32 4.58
N ILE A 88 -8.94 -11.56 5.44
CA ILE A 88 -8.68 -10.74 6.62
C ILE A 88 -8.27 -9.31 6.22
N TYR A 89 -7.43 -9.18 5.20
CA TYR A 89 -6.96 -7.91 4.67
C TYR A 89 -8.13 -6.99 4.24
N LYS A 90 -9.18 -7.55 3.64
CA LYS A 90 -10.38 -6.78 3.29
C LYS A 90 -11.10 -6.21 4.52
N SER A 91 -11.17 -6.97 5.62
CA SER A 91 -11.71 -6.44 6.88
C SER A 91 -10.81 -5.38 7.50
N ILE A 92 -9.49 -5.56 7.44
CA ILE A 92 -8.52 -4.57 7.94
C ILE A 92 -8.64 -3.25 7.18
N THR A 93 -8.74 -3.28 5.85
CA THR A 93 -8.89 -2.06 5.04
C THR A 93 -10.19 -1.31 5.35
N PHE A 94 -11.27 -2.02 5.65
CA PHE A 94 -12.50 -1.40 6.16
C PHE A 94 -12.26 -0.67 7.48
N ILE A 95 -11.61 -1.33 8.46
CA ILE A 95 -11.33 -0.73 9.78
C ILE A 95 -10.44 0.50 9.64
N PHE A 96 -9.39 0.45 8.80
CA PHE A 96 -8.54 1.60 8.53
C PHE A 96 -9.32 2.76 7.92
N GLY A 97 -10.15 2.48 6.90
CA GLY A 97 -11.03 3.49 6.29
C GLY A 97 -11.99 4.11 7.31
N PHE A 98 -12.56 3.27 8.18
CA PHE A 98 -13.46 3.70 9.24
C PHE A 98 -12.77 4.63 10.24
N LEU A 99 -11.60 4.25 10.73
CA LEU A 99 -10.88 5.04 11.74
C LEU A 99 -10.36 6.36 11.17
N ILE A 100 -9.74 6.35 9.98
CA ILE A 100 -9.16 7.56 9.38
C ILE A 100 -10.26 8.56 9.02
N VAL A 101 -11.28 8.12 8.27
CA VAL A 101 -12.35 9.02 7.81
C VAL A 101 -13.26 9.42 8.98
N GLY A 102 -13.49 8.52 9.94
CA GLY A 102 -14.23 8.83 11.15
C GLY A 102 -13.52 9.86 12.03
N ALA A 103 -12.21 9.72 12.25
CA ALA A 103 -11.41 10.71 12.98
C ALA A 103 -11.38 12.07 12.26
N LEU A 104 -11.26 12.06 10.93
CA LEU A 104 -11.35 13.28 10.13
C LEU A 104 -12.72 13.94 10.27
N GLY A 105 -13.79 13.14 10.24
CA GLY A 105 -15.16 13.58 10.45
C GLY A 105 -15.41 14.20 11.82
N TYR A 106 -14.89 13.56 12.87
CA TYR A 106 -14.89 14.09 14.23
C TYR A 106 -14.23 15.47 14.29
N TYR A 107 -13.03 15.57 13.74
CA TYR A 107 -12.24 16.81 13.75
C TYR A 107 -12.94 17.93 12.99
N LEU A 108 -13.48 17.64 11.80
CA LEU A 108 -14.23 18.61 11.01
C LEU A 108 -15.50 19.07 11.71
N ALA A 109 -16.25 18.17 12.35
CA ALA A 109 -17.45 18.55 13.10
C ALA A 109 -17.12 19.47 14.28
N ASN A 110 -16.07 19.15 15.04
CA ASN A 110 -15.58 19.98 16.12
C ASN A 110 -15.09 21.35 15.62
N PHE A 111 -14.33 21.37 14.53
CA PHE A 111 -13.86 22.61 13.93
C PHE A 111 -15.00 23.51 13.47
N ILE A 112 -15.99 22.97 12.75
CA ILE A 112 -17.14 23.74 12.26
C ILE A 112 -17.94 24.32 13.41
N ILE A 113 -18.30 23.50 14.41
CA ILE A 113 -19.10 23.97 15.56
C ILE A 113 -18.35 25.03 16.36
N GLY A 114 -17.05 24.83 16.59
CA GLY A 114 -16.20 25.80 17.27
C GLY A 114 -16.02 27.10 16.48
N TYR A 115 -15.80 27.01 15.16
CA TYR A 115 -15.57 28.18 14.30
C TYR A 115 -16.82 29.04 14.12
N PHE A 116 -17.99 28.41 13.97
CA PHE A 116 -19.26 29.13 13.80
C PHE A 116 -19.99 29.44 15.11
N GLY A 117 -19.43 29.05 16.26
CA GLY A 117 -20.03 29.32 17.58
C GLY A 117 -21.41 28.69 17.75
N ILE A 118 -21.65 27.52 17.13
CA ILE A 118 -22.95 26.86 17.17
C ILE A 118 -23.21 26.35 18.58
N THR A 119 -24.30 26.83 19.20
CA THR A 119 -24.74 26.36 20.51
C THR A 119 -25.70 25.19 20.34
N LEU A 120 -25.36 24.05 20.95
CA LEU A 120 -26.18 22.84 20.93
C LEU A 120 -26.92 22.72 22.28
N SER A 121 -28.16 22.25 22.24
CA SER A 121 -28.98 21.99 23.45
C SER A 121 -28.58 20.72 24.20
N PHE A 122 -27.61 19.97 23.67
CA PHE A 122 -27.13 18.70 24.18
C PHE A 122 -25.60 18.66 24.11
N GLU A 123 -25.00 17.64 24.72
CA GLU A 123 -23.55 17.50 24.78
C GLU A 123 -22.94 17.37 23.37
N PRO A 124 -22.04 18.29 22.94
CA PRO A 124 -21.50 18.32 21.59
C PRO A 124 -20.78 17.03 21.17
N LEU A 125 -20.26 16.29 22.14
CA LEU A 125 -19.61 15.00 21.93
C LEU A 125 -20.49 14.01 21.15
N TYR A 126 -21.80 13.98 21.42
CA TYR A 126 -22.71 13.07 20.73
C TYR A 126 -22.82 13.38 19.23
N LEU A 127 -22.78 14.66 18.85
CA LEU A 127 -22.80 15.06 17.46
C LEU A 127 -21.47 14.75 16.79
N TYR A 128 -20.33 15.07 17.42
CA TYR A 128 -19.02 14.75 16.87
C TYR A 128 -18.83 13.24 16.67
N ALA A 129 -19.20 12.44 17.67
CA ALA A 129 -19.16 10.99 17.60
C ALA A 129 -20.14 10.44 16.54
N GLY A 130 -21.35 11.01 16.45
CA GLY A 130 -22.33 10.65 15.43
C GLY A 130 -21.81 10.88 14.01
N VAL A 131 -21.24 12.07 13.75
CA VAL A 131 -20.61 12.39 12.45
C VAL A 131 -19.42 11.47 12.18
N ALA A 132 -18.60 11.19 13.19
CA ALA A 132 -17.47 10.27 13.07
C ALA A 132 -17.91 8.85 12.70
N ILE A 133 -18.96 8.33 13.32
CA ILE A 133 -19.48 6.99 13.02
C ILE A 133 -20.03 6.94 11.59
N VAL A 134 -20.84 7.91 11.19
CA VAL A 134 -21.46 7.94 9.85
C VAL A 134 -20.38 8.06 8.77
N LEU A 135 -19.48 9.04 8.90
CA LEU A 135 -18.39 9.24 7.94
C LEU A 135 -17.38 8.09 7.98
N GLY A 136 -17.13 7.51 9.15
CA GLY A 136 -16.31 6.30 9.30
C GLY A 136 -16.91 5.13 8.54
N ILE A 137 -18.21 4.83 8.70
CA ILE A 137 -18.86 3.73 7.96
C ILE A 137 -18.75 3.97 6.45
N LEU A 138 -19.03 5.19 5.98
CA LEU A 138 -18.89 5.55 4.57
C LEU A 138 -17.45 5.37 4.07
N GLY A 139 -16.48 5.87 4.84
CA GLY A 139 -15.06 5.72 4.58
C GLY A 139 -14.66 4.26 4.47
N GLY A 140 -14.99 3.45 5.48
CA GLY A 140 -14.72 2.02 5.51
C GLY A 140 -15.31 1.28 4.32
N ILE A 141 -16.57 1.56 3.94
CA ILE A 141 -17.21 0.95 2.76
C ILE A 141 -16.47 1.33 1.48
N VAL A 142 -16.10 2.60 1.32
CA VAL A 142 -15.36 3.08 0.14
C VAL A 142 -14.00 2.40 0.06
N THR A 143 -13.24 2.36 1.16
CA THR A 143 -11.93 1.71 1.18
C THR A 143 -12.05 0.20 0.94
N TYR A 144 -13.07 -0.46 1.50
CA TYR A 144 -13.34 -1.87 1.25
C TYR A 144 -13.63 -2.18 -0.23
N LYS A 145 -14.48 -1.36 -0.87
CA LYS A 145 -14.89 -1.55 -2.28
C LYS A 145 -13.80 -1.15 -3.27
N LYS A 146 -13.04 -0.10 -2.96
CA LYS A 146 -12.06 0.53 -3.88
C LYS A 146 -10.61 0.43 -3.39
N SER A 147 -10.29 -0.50 -2.48
CA SER A 147 -8.93 -0.71 -1.95
C SER A 147 -7.88 -0.79 -3.07
N ALA A 148 -8.22 -1.49 -4.16
CA ALA A 148 -7.32 -1.72 -5.28
C ALA A 148 -7.03 -0.44 -6.06
N GLU A 149 -7.99 0.50 -6.11
CA GLU A 149 -7.78 1.81 -6.71
C GLU A 149 -6.85 2.66 -5.82
N VAL A 150 -7.09 2.68 -4.51
CA VAL A 150 -6.28 3.46 -3.55
C VAL A 150 -4.83 2.97 -3.55
N ILE A 151 -4.62 1.65 -3.44
CA ILE A 151 -3.27 1.07 -3.50
C ILE A 151 -2.65 1.25 -4.88
N GLY A 152 -3.44 1.14 -5.95
CA GLY A 152 -2.96 1.40 -7.29
C GLY A 152 -2.44 2.83 -7.47
N ILE A 153 -3.14 3.82 -6.93
CA ILE A 153 -2.69 5.22 -6.94
C ILE A 153 -1.37 5.38 -6.18
N LEU A 154 -1.28 4.87 -4.95
CA LEU A 154 -0.05 4.93 -4.16
C LEU A 154 1.11 4.21 -4.86
N SER A 155 0.86 3.06 -5.48
CA SER A 155 1.85 2.30 -6.24
C SER A 155 2.37 3.08 -7.44
N ILE A 156 1.49 3.76 -8.19
CA ILE A 156 1.90 4.62 -9.31
C ILE A 156 2.80 5.75 -8.82
N LEU A 157 2.44 6.41 -7.71
CA LEU A 157 3.24 7.51 -7.16
C LEU A 157 4.63 7.03 -6.72
N VAL A 158 4.69 5.92 -5.98
CA VAL A 158 5.97 5.34 -5.51
C VAL A 158 6.79 4.83 -6.69
N GLY A 159 6.18 4.14 -7.65
CA GLY A 159 6.85 3.63 -8.85
C GLY A 159 7.41 4.75 -9.74
N ALA A 160 6.60 5.78 -10.00
CA ALA A 160 7.03 6.98 -10.74
C ALA A 160 8.15 7.72 -10.01
N GLY A 161 8.04 7.89 -8.69
CA GLY A 161 9.08 8.49 -7.85
C GLY A 161 10.39 7.72 -7.92
N THR A 162 10.32 6.39 -7.82
CA THR A 162 11.47 5.49 -7.88
C THR A 162 12.16 5.55 -9.23
N ILE A 163 11.41 5.42 -10.33
CA ILE A 163 11.96 5.49 -11.69
C ILE A 163 12.56 6.87 -11.95
N SER A 164 11.86 7.94 -11.57
CA SER A 164 12.34 9.31 -11.72
C SER A 164 13.65 9.54 -10.96
N ALA A 165 13.74 9.06 -9.72
CA ALA A 165 14.95 9.13 -8.90
C ALA A 165 16.14 8.40 -9.57
N VAL A 166 15.90 7.21 -10.12
CA VAL A 166 16.94 6.45 -10.84
C VAL A 166 17.39 7.19 -12.11
N ILE A 167 16.45 7.69 -12.92
CA ILE A 167 16.77 8.44 -14.15
C ILE A 167 17.59 9.69 -13.82
N ILE A 168 17.18 10.46 -12.81
CA ILE A 168 17.94 11.62 -12.33
C ILE A 168 19.31 11.21 -11.80
N GLY A 169 19.41 10.10 -11.08
CA GLY A 169 20.68 9.54 -10.64
C GLY A 169 21.64 9.27 -11.80
N PHE A 170 21.14 8.74 -12.92
CA PHE A 170 21.94 8.57 -14.14
C PHE A 170 22.36 9.89 -14.79
N ILE A 171 21.44 10.86 -14.90
CA ILE A 171 21.74 12.19 -15.44
C ILE A 171 22.83 12.90 -14.62
N LEU A 172 22.74 12.79 -13.29
CA LEU A 172 23.67 13.40 -12.35
C LEU A 172 24.93 12.56 -12.10
N ARG A 173 25.05 11.38 -12.72
CA ARG A 173 26.14 10.40 -12.48
C ARG A 173 26.33 10.10 -10.97
N GLY A 174 25.23 9.98 -10.24
CA GLY A 174 25.21 9.72 -8.79
C GLY A 174 25.47 10.92 -7.89
N ASN A 175 25.69 12.14 -8.43
CA ASN A 175 25.92 13.33 -7.62
C ASN A 175 24.59 14.04 -7.25
N PHE A 176 23.89 13.52 -6.25
CA PHE A 176 22.57 14.01 -5.83
C PHE A 176 22.58 15.40 -5.16
N SER A 177 23.75 15.96 -4.82
CA SER A 177 23.84 17.34 -4.31
C SER A 177 23.29 18.38 -5.29
N LYS A 178 23.34 18.07 -6.60
CA LYS A 178 22.85 18.93 -7.68
C LYS A 178 21.36 18.84 -7.95
N VAL A 179 20.62 17.92 -7.30
CA VAL A 179 19.17 17.78 -7.51
C VAL A 179 18.41 19.06 -7.16
N ASN A 180 18.92 19.83 -6.20
CA ASN A 180 18.29 21.08 -5.77
C ASN A 180 18.52 22.24 -6.74
N GLU A 181 19.41 22.08 -7.73
CA GLU A 181 19.54 23.10 -8.76
C GLU A 181 18.22 23.21 -9.54
N PRO A 182 17.75 24.43 -9.84
CA PRO A 182 16.44 24.64 -10.48
C PRO A 182 16.24 23.84 -11.77
N LEU A 183 17.30 23.64 -12.55
CA LEU A 183 17.26 22.86 -13.78
C LEU A 183 16.96 21.37 -13.49
N PHE A 184 17.75 20.73 -12.62
CA PHE A 184 17.64 19.30 -12.34
C PHE A 184 16.38 18.95 -11.55
N SER A 185 15.98 19.80 -10.60
CA SER A 185 14.69 19.67 -9.91
C SER A 185 13.51 19.77 -10.87
N SER A 186 13.53 20.72 -11.80
CA SER A 186 12.48 20.85 -12.84
C SER A 186 12.42 19.63 -13.73
N ILE A 187 13.56 19.12 -14.20
CA ILE A 187 13.63 17.89 -15.00
C ILE A 187 13.07 16.69 -14.21
N ALA A 188 13.44 16.57 -12.93
CA ALA A 188 12.95 15.50 -12.05
C ALA A 188 11.42 15.54 -11.91
N ILE A 189 10.86 16.73 -11.68
CA ILE A 189 9.42 16.93 -11.56
C ILE A 189 8.71 16.60 -12.87
N VAL A 190 9.25 17.04 -14.01
CA VAL A 190 8.65 16.76 -15.32
C VAL A 190 8.64 15.26 -15.61
N ILE A 191 9.76 14.56 -15.38
CA ILE A 191 9.84 13.10 -15.56
C ILE A 191 8.84 12.40 -14.64
N PHE A 192 8.82 12.78 -13.35
CA PHE A 192 7.88 12.23 -12.38
C PHE A 192 6.43 12.42 -12.83
N LEU A 193 6.02 13.63 -13.22
CA LEU A 193 4.66 13.93 -13.65
C LEU A 193 4.27 13.16 -14.91
N ILE A 194 5.17 13.06 -15.90
CA ILE A 194 4.94 12.26 -17.11
C ILE A 194 4.69 10.80 -16.73
N LEU A 195 5.53 10.24 -15.86
CA LEU A 195 5.39 8.86 -15.39
C LEU A 195 4.08 8.65 -14.62
N VAL A 196 3.69 9.58 -13.76
CA VAL A 196 2.42 9.53 -13.04
C VAL A 196 1.25 9.51 -14.02
N VAL A 197 1.22 10.43 -14.98
CA VAL A 197 0.16 10.47 -16.01
C VAL A 197 0.12 9.18 -16.81
N LEU A 198 1.26 8.66 -17.24
CA LEU A 198 1.36 7.37 -17.94
C LEU A 198 0.83 6.22 -17.08
N GLY A 199 1.22 6.15 -15.81
CA GLY A 199 0.75 5.15 -14.86
C GLY A 199 -0.77 5.19 -14.69
N PHE A 200 -1.34 6.40 -14.55
CA PHE A 200 -2.80 6.58 -14.46
C PHE A 200 -3.52 6.16 -15.74
N VAL A 201 -3.02 6.56 -16.91
CA VAL A 201 -3.62 6.19 -18.20
C VAL A 201 -3.56 4.68 -18.40
N ILE A 202 -2.43 4.03 -18.13
CA ILE A 202 -2.28 2.60 -18.37
C ILE A 202 -3.15 1.80 -17.41
N ASN A 203 -3.13 2.15 -16.13
CA ASN A 203 -3.85 1.39 -15.13
C ASN A 203 -5.35 1.72 -15.19
N PHE A 204 -5.77 2.97 -15.19
CA PHE A 204 -7.17 3.34 -14.94
C PHE A 204 -7.99 3.72 -16.18
N LYS A 205 -7.46 3.58 -17.41
CA LYS A 205 -8.29 3.75 -18.61
C LYS A 205 -9.49 2.82 -18.54
N LYS A 206 -10.70 3.39 -18.49
CA LYS A 206 -11.94 2.63 -18.67
C LYS A 206 -11.82 1.90 -20.01
N LYS A 207 -11.92 0.57 -20.01
CA LYS A 207 -12.24 -0.14 -21.24
C LYS A 207 -13.58 0.43 -21.70
N LYS A 208 -13.61 1.05 -22.89
CA LYS A 208 -14.88 1.27 -23.58
C LYS A 208 -15.41 -0.13 -23.87
N GLU A 209 -16.52 -0.47 -23.23
CA GLU A 209 -17.37 -1.59 -23.64
C GLU A 209 -17.87 -1.35 -25.06
#